data_AF-A0A9E5UAQ2-F1
#
_entry.id   AF-A0A9E5UAQ2-F1
#
_cell.length_a   1.000
_cell.length_b   1.000
_cell.length_c   1.000
_cell.angle_alpha   90.00
_cell.angle_beta   90.00
_cell.angle_gamma   90.00
#
_symmetry.space_group_name_H-M   'P 1'
#
loop_
_entity.id
_entity.type
_entity.pdbx_description
1 polymer ?
#
loop_
_entity_poly.entity_id
_entity_poly.type
_entity_poly.pdbx_seq_one_letter_code
_entity_poly.pdbx_strand_id
1 'polypeptide(L)' 'GANIENVSMENSEGSNATLNFTIGVTDRVHLAHIIRRIRGVNEVTRIMRRGS' A
#
# COMPACT_ATOMS: atom_id res chain seq x y z
N GLY A 1 -2.38 -13.50 3.38
CA GLY A 1 -3.16 -12.34 3.87
C GLY A 1 -2.33 -11.64 4.91
N ALA A 2 -2.52 -10.33 5.10
CA ALA A 2 -1.78 -9.53 6.07
C ALA A 2 -2.74 -8.88 7.05
N ASN A 3 -2.25 -8.57 8.25
CA ASN A 3 -3.02 -7.77 9.19
C ASN A 3 -2.98 -6.30 8.74
N ILE A 4 -4.12 -5.60 8.81
CA ILE A 4 -4.20 -4.17 8.54
C ILE A 4 -4.35 -3.48 9.89
N GLU A 5 -3.32 -2.71 10.27
CA GLU A 5 -3.29 -2.01 11.54
C GLU A 5 -3.90 -0.61 11.41
N ASN A 6 -3.71 0.04 10.25
CA ASN A 6 -4.28 1.34 9.97
C ASN A 6 -4.47 1.54 8.47
N VAL A 7 -5.54 2.26 8.13
CA VAL A 7 -5.79 2.79 6.79
C VAL A 7 -6.13 4.26 6.93
N SER A 8 -5.44 5.11 6.17
CA SER A 8 -5.83 6.51 6.01
C SER A 8 -5.78 6.92 4.55
N MET A 9 -6.58 7.92 4.21
CA MET A 9 -6.64 8.50 2.87
C MET A 9 -6.27 9.98 2.98
N GLU A 10 -5.29 10.39 2.18
CA GLU A 10 -4.97 11.79 1.95
C GLU A 10 -5.56 12.16 0.58
N ASN A 11 -6.58 13.00 0.59
CA ASN A 11 -7.13 13.59 -0.64
C ASN A 11 -6.20 14.73 -1.07
N SER A 12 -5.61 14.63 -2.26
CA SER A 12 -5.00 15.78 -2.92
C SER A 12 -6.05 16.52 -3.74
N GLU A 13 -5.89 17.82 -3.90
CA GLU A 13 -6.62 18.58 -4.91
C GLU A 13 -6.15 18.10 -6.29
N GLY A 14 -6.87 17.13 -6.87
CA GLY A 14 -6.53 16.47 -8.12
C GLY A 14 -7.29 15.15 -8.31
N SER A 15 -6.93 14.39 -9.35
CA SER A 15 -7.58 13.12 -9.70
C SER A 15 -7.08 11.91 -8.92
N ASN A 16 -6.05 12.07 -8.09
CA ASN A 16 -5.37 10.96 -7.40
C ASN A 16 -5.56 11.08 -5.89
N ALA A 17 -6.04 10.00 -5.26
CA ALA A 17 -6.02 9.85 -3.82
C ALA A 17 -4.77 9.08 -3.37
N THR A 18 -4.20 9.46 -2.23
CA THR A 18 -3.12 8.70 -1.61
C THR A 18 -3.69 7.86 -0.47
N LEU A 19 -3.54 6.54 -0.56
CA LEU A 19 -3.88 5.62 0.51
C LEU A 19 -2.62 5.23 1.29
N ASN A 20 -2.61 5.47 2.59
CA ASN A 20 -1.57 5.02 3.49
C ASN A 20 -2.05 3.79 4.27
N PHE A 21 -1.25 2.73 4.24
CA PHE A 21 -1.53 1.49 4.95
C PHE A 21 -0.39 1.18 5.91
N THR A 22 -0.74 0.86 7.16
CA THR A 22 0.15 0.16 8.09
C THR A 22 -0.26 -1.31 8.09
N ILE A 23 0.65 -2.19 7.68
CA ILE A 23 0.40 -3.62 7.57
C ILE A 23 1.42 -4.46 8.32
N GLY A 24 0.94 -5.48 9.01
CA GLY A 24 1.77 -6.51 9.61
C GLY A 24 2.13 -7.58 8.57
N VAL A 25 3.43 -7.78 8.35
CA VAL A 25 3.96 -8.82 7.45
C VAL A 25 4.83 -9.80 8.22
N THR A 26 4.80 -11.07 7.81
CA THR A 26 5.53 -12.16 8.47
C THR A 26 7.00 -12.22 8.03
N ASP A 27 7.29 -11.88 6.78
CA ASP A 27 8.62 -11.90 6.19
C ASP A 27 8.68 -11.08 4.89
N ARG A 28 9.87 -11.02 4.28
CA ARG A 28 10.12 -10.28 3.03
C ARG A 28 9.40 -10.87 1.80
N VAL A 29 9.17 -12.19 1.77
CA VAL A 29 8.48 -12.86 0.67
C VAL A 29 7.00 -12.52 0.72
N HIS A 30 6.40 -12.53 1.91
CA HIS A 30 5.03 -12.10 2.15
C HIS A 30 4.84 -10.63 1.73
N LEU A 31 5.73 -9.73 2.13
CA LEU A 31 5.70 -8.33 1.67
C LEU A 31 5.77 -8.23 0.14
N ALA A 32 6.69 -8.96 -0.49
CA ALA A 32 6.84 -8.93 -1.95
C ALA A 32 5.57 -9.42 -2.68
N HIS A 33 4.89 -10.43 -2.15
CA HIS A 33 3.61 -10.90 -2.70
C HIS A 33 2.50 -9.86 -2.58
N ILE A 34 2.40 -9.18 -1.43
CA ILE A 34 1.43 -8.09 -1.24
C ILE A 34 1.69 -6.97 -2.23
N ILE A 35 2.93 -6.48 -2.30
CA ILE A 35 3.31 -5.38 -3.21
C ILE A 35 3.08 -5.75 -4.67
N ARG A 36 3.38 -6.99 -5.08
CA ARG A 36 3.09 -7.47 -6.45
C ARG A 36 1.60 -7.42 -6.77
N ARG A 37 0.73 -7.83 -5.84
CA ARG A 37 -0.73 -7.77 -6.03
C ARG A 37 -1.22 -6.34 -6.15
N ILE A 38 -0.73 -5.44 -5.29
CA ILE A 38 -1.11 -4.01 -5.36
C ILE A 38 -0.65 -3.39 -6.69
N ARG A 39 0.54 -3.74 -7.20
CA ARG A 39 1.00 -3.29 -8.54
C ARG A 39 0.16 -3.80 -9.71
N GLY A 40 -0.62 -4.86 -9.51
CA GLY A 40 -1.52 -5.40 -10.53
C GLY A 40 -2.89 -4.72 -10.57
N VAL A 41 -3.17 -3.80 -9.65
CA VAL A 41 -4.41 -3.00 -9.66
C VAL A 41 -4.21 -1.83 -10.62
N ASN A 42 -5.07 -1.72 -11.63
CA ASN A 42 -4.90 -0.79 -12.76
C ASN A 42 -4.86 0.68 -12.33
N GLU A 43 -5.58 1.02 -11.28
CA GLU A 43 -5.71 2.37 -10.74
C GLU A 43 -4.49 2.80 -9.90
N VAL A 44 -3.59 1.86 -9.57
CA VAL A 44 -2.39 2.15 -8.78
C VAL A 44 -1.30 2.73 -9.67
N THR A 45 -1.06 4.03 -9.52
CA THR A 45 -0.03 4.74 -10.30
C THR A 45 1.35 4.72 -9.64
N ARG A 46 1.42 4.64 -8.30
CA ARG A 46 2.68 4.63 -7.53
C ARG A 46 2.52 3.88 -6.22
N ILE A 47 3.58 3.18 -5.82
CA ILE A 47 3.73 2.60 -4.47
C ILE A 47 5.03 3.10 -3.87
N MET A 48 4.95 3.63 -2.65
CA MET A 48 6.09 4.08 -1.87
C MET A 48 6.06 3.43 -0.50
N ARG A 49 7.18 2.82 -0.10
CA ARG A 49 7.36 2.38 1.28
C ARG A 49 7.76 3.61 2.09
N ARG A 50 6.97 4.00 3.08
CA ARG A 50 7.43 5.02 4.04
C ARG A 50 8.58 4.42 4.84
N GLY A 51 9.71 5.11 4.85
CA GLY A 51 10.82 4.78 5.74
C GLY A 51 10.40 4.98 7.18
N SER A 52 10.96 4.17 8.08
CA SER A 52 10.95 4.42 9.52
C SER A 52 11.93 5.53 9.87
#